data_AF-A0A6H9Q448-F1
#
_entry.id   AF-A0A6H9Q448-F1
#
_cell.length_a   1.000
_cell.length_b   1.000
_cell.length_c   1.000
_cell.angle_alpha   90.00
_cell.angle_beta   90.00
_cell.angle_gamma   90.00
#
_symmetry.space_group_name_H-M   'P 1'
#
loop_
_entity.id
_entity.type
_entity.pdbx_description
1 polymer ?
#
loop_
_entity_poly.entity_id
_entity_poly.type
_entity_poly.pdbx_seq_one_letter_code
_entity_poly.pdbx_strand_id
1 'polypeptide(L)'
;MEFKSLKNIETSFRQLRLFGIVYLCACTLLVGFSVWKAYGFAEAQRHKIYVLDEGKSLMLALSQDLEQNRPVEAREHVRRFHELFFTLSPDKSAIEGYIQRAMFLSDRSAYAHYRDLAEQGYYNRVISGNMSQRIGIDSVKCDFNTYPYEVVTYARLSIIREKSVTERSLVTRGRLLNSTRSDNNPHGFILEAFRVVENRDIRVYDR
;
A
#
# COMPACT_ATOMS: atom_id res chain seq x y z
N MET A 1 -3.80 89.73 34.61
CA MET A 1 -3.26 88.35 34.61
C MET A 1 -4.16 87.51 33.71
N GLU A 2 -3.87 87.48 32.41
CA GLU A 2 -4.70 86.77 31.43
C GLU A 2 -4.34 85.28 31.36
N PHE A 3 -5.34 84.45 31.64
CA PHE A 3 -5.68 83.18 30.98
C PHE A 3 -4.55 82.30 30.41
N LYS A 4 -3.61 81.86 31.26
CA LYS A 4 -2.78 80.68 30.95
C LYS A 4 -3.57 79.36 30.93
N SER A 5 -4.75 79.30 31.57
CA SER A 5 -5.59 78.10 31.66
C SER A 5 -6.29 77.74 30.34
N LEU A 6 -6.81 78.73 29.60
CA LEU A 6 -7.53 78.49 28.33
C LEU A 6 -6.61 77.94 27.23
N LYS A 7 -5.35 78.39 27.20
CA LYS A 7 -4.34 77.91 26.24
C LYS A 7 -4.03 76.42 26.43
N ASN A 8 -4.01 75.94 27.67
CA ASN A 8 -3.77 74.53 28.00
C ASN A 8 -4.95 73.64 27.63
N ILE A 9 -6.18 74.12 27.79
CA ILE A 9 -7.39 73.37 27.42
C ILE A 9 -7.47 73.23 25.89
N GLU A 10 -7.21 74.30 25.15
CA GLU A 10 -7.21 74.29 23.68
C GLU A 10 -6.09 73.41 23.09
N THR A 11 -4.87 73.47 23.64
CA THR A 11 -3.78 72.56 23.23
C THR A 11 -4.08 71.10 23.58
N SER A 12 -4.72 70.83 24.72
CA SER A 12 -5.14 69.48 25.11
C SER A 12 -6.21 68.93 24.18
N PHE A 13 -7.20 69.75 23.78
CA PHE A 13 -8.20 69.37 22.78
C PHE A 13 -7.57 69.09 21.41
N ARG A 14 -6.57 69.89 21.01
CA ARG A 14 -5.84 69.68 19.75
C ARG A 14 -5.03 68.38 19.78
N GLN A 15 -4.39 68.05 20.89
CA GLN A 15 -3.66 66.79 21.08
C GLN A 15 -4.60 65.58 21.13
N LEU A 16 -5.75 65.69 21.81
CA LEU A 16 -6.76 64.64 21.86
C LEU A 16 -7.33 64.34 20.45
N ARG A 17 -7.57 65.39 19.65
CA ARG A 17 -8.04 65.25 18.27
C ARG A 17 -6.95 64.61 17.38
N LEU A 18 -5.69 65.01 17.54
CA LEU A 18 -4.57 64.39 16.82
C LEU A 18 -4.43 62.91 17.17
N PHE A 19 -4.52 62.56 18.46
CA PHE A 19 -4.47 61.18 18.94
C PHE A 19 -5.64 60.35 18.39
N GLY A 20 -6.85 60.91 18.36
CA GLY A 20 -8.02 60.28 17.75
C GLY A 20 -7.83 60.00 16.25
N ILE A 21 -7.23 60.93 15.50
CA ILE A 21 -6.92 60.75 14.08
C ILE A 21 -5.88 59.63 13.89
N VAL A 22 -4.79 59.67 14.67
CA VAL A 22 -3.73 58.64 14.59
C VAL A 22 -4.28 57.26 14.95
N TYR A 23 -5.12 57.18 16.00
CA TYR A 23 -5.76 55.95 16.41
C TYR A 23 -6.70 55.40 15.32
N LEU A 24 -7.51 56.27 14.71
CA LEU A 24 -8.41 55.87 13.62
C LEU A 24 -7.63 55.38 12.40
N CYS A 25 -6.53 56.06 12.04
CA CYS A 25 -5.62 55.59 10.98
C CYS A 25 -5.00 54.23 11.31
N ALA A 26 -4.54 54.02 12.55
CA ALA A 26 -3.97 52.76 12.99
C ALA A 26 -4.99 51.61 12.94
N CYS A 27 -6.22 51.84 13.42
CA CYS A 27 -7.31 50.86 13.33
C CYS A 27 -7.66 50.54 11.88
N THR A 28 -7.72 51.54 11.01
CA THR A 28 -8.02 51.35 9.58
C THR A 28 -6.94 50.51 8.89
N LEU A 29 -5.66 50.78 9.18
CA LEU A 29 -4.54 49.98 8.67
C LEU A 29 -4.58 48.54 9.16
N LEU A 30 -4.90 48.32 10.43
CA LEU A 30 -4.98 46.97 11.03
C LEU A 30 -6.12 46.16 10.41
N VAL A 31 -7.28 46.77 10.21
CA VAL A 31 -8.42 46.13 9.53
C VAL A 31 -8.07 45.83 8.08
N GLY A 32 -7.49 46.78 7.35
CA GLY A 32 -7.06 46.56 5.96
C GLY A 32 -6.04 45.43 5.83
N PHE A 33 -5.04 45.38 6.73
CA PHE A 33 -4.05 44.31 6.76
C PHE A 33 -4.67 42.95 7.11
N SER A 34 -5.59 42.92 8.09
CA SER A 34 -6.30 41.70 8.48
C SER A 34 -7.16 41.15 7.33
N VAL A 35 -7.87 42.03 6.62
CA VAL A 35 -8.66 41.68 5.44
C VAL A 35 -7.76 41.18 4.32
N TRP A 36 -6.65 41.86 4.04
CA TRP A 36 -5.69 41.41 3.02
C TRP A 36 -5.10 40.03 3.34
N LYS A 37 -4.71 39.80 4.61
CA LYS A 37 -4.24 38.49 5.07
C LYS A 37 -5.35 37.43 5.03
N ALA A 38 -6.58 37.80 5.36
CA ALA A 38 -7.73 36.90 5.27
C ALA A 38 -8.05 36.51 3.82
N TYR A 39 -7.95 37.44 2.87
CA TYR A 39 -8.08 37.15 1.44
C TYR A 39 -6.93 36.27 0.94
N GLY A 40 -5.68 36.55 1.30
CA GLY A 40 -4.55 35.69 0.94
C GLY A 40 -4.65 34.29 1.56
N PHE A 41 -5.15 34.17 2.79
CA PHE A 41 -5.45 32.88 3.42
C PHE A 41 -6.62 32.17 2.74
N ALA A 42 -7.69 32.89 2.40
CA ALA A 42 -8.83 32.35 1.67
C ALA A 42 -8.44 31.89 0.26
N GLU A 43 -7.53 32.57 -0.40
CA GLU A 43 -6.99 32.20 -1.71
C GLU A 43 -6.07 30.97 -1.61
N ALA A 44 -5.20 30.91 -0.59
CA ALA A 44 -4.41 29.71 -0.29
C ALA A 44 -5.27 28.48 0.09
N GLN A 45 -6.39 28.69 0.80
CA GLN A 45 -7.37 27.63 1.06
C GLN A 45 -8.16 27.28 -0.20
N ARG A 46 -8.47 28.24 -1.07
CA ARG A 46 -9.08 27.96 -2.39
C ARG A 46 -8.15 27.11 -3.24
N HIS A 47 -6.84 27.31 -3.24
CA HIS A 47 -5.93 26.37 -3.92
C HIS A 47 -5.98 24.94 -3.34
N LYS A 48 -6.26 24.78 -2.04
CA LYS A 48 -6.56 23.46 -1.45
C LYS A 48 -7.94 22.91 -1.80
N ILE A 49 -8.94 23.77 -2.09
CA ILE A 49 -10.31 23.37 -2.43
C ILE A 49 -10.51 23.14 -3.94
N TYR A 50 -9.85 23.91 -4.81
CA TYR A 50 -9.76 23.62 -6.25
C TYR A 50 -9.02 22.30 -6.51
N VAL A 51 -8.24 21.81 -5.53
CA VAL A 51 -7.67 20.47 -5.55
C VAL A 51 -8.72 19.36 -5.31
N LEU A 52 -9.92 19.69 -4.81
CA LEU A 52 -11.05 18.79 -4.64
C LEU A 52 -12.14 18.94 -5.71
N ASP A 53 -12.27 20.11 -6.35
CA ASP A 53 -13.37 20.40 -7.29
C ASP A 53 -13.01 20.19 -8.78
N GLU A 54 -11.76 19.86 -9.08
CA GLU A 54 -11.40 19.16 -10.32
C GLU A 54 -10.91 17.77 -9.95
N GLY A 55 -11.62 16.72 -10.35
CA GLY A 55 -11.29 15.30 -10.10
C GLY A 55 -9.92 14.81 -10.63
N LYS A 56 -8.96 15.71 -10.87
CA LYS A 56 -7.59 15.45 -11.32
C LYS A 56 -6.54 15.60 -10.22
N SER A 57 -6.78 16.32 -9.14
CA SER A 57 -5.73 16.66 -8.16
C SER A 57 -5.78 15.82 -6.87
N LEU A 58 -6.97 15.36 -6.46
CA LEU A 58 -7.11 14.18 -5.60
C LEU A 58 -6.59 12.93 -6.32
N MET A 59 -6.88 12.83 -7.62
CA MET A 59 -6.33 11.77 -8.47
C MET A 59 -4.81 11.87 -8.59
N LEU A 60 -4.22 13.07 -8.67
CA LEU A 60 -2.76 13.23 -8.78
C LEU A 60 -2.04 12.84 -7.47
N ALA A 61 -2.52 13.30 -6.32
CA ALA A 61 -1.96 12.93 -5.01
C ALA A 61 -2.16 11.44 -4.71
N LEU A 62 -3.34 10.87 -5.00
CA LEU A 62 -3.60 9.44 -4.90
C LEU A 62 -2.78 8.65 -5.92
N SER A 63 -2.55 9.16 -7.13
CA SER A 63 -1.77 8.48 -8.17
C SER A 63 -0.28 8.42 -7.83
N GLN A 64 0.27 9.46 -7.19
CA GLN A 64 1.65 9.43 -6.70
C GLN A 64 1.83 8.38 -5.59
N ASP A 65 0.89 8.29 -4.65
CA ASP A 65 0.89 7.25 -3.62
C ASP A 65 0.68 5.83 -4.20
N LEU A 66 -0.17 5.69 -5.22
CA LEU A 66 -0.43 4.41 -5.89
C LEU A 66 0.79 3.90 -6.67
N GLU A 67 1.51 4.76 -7.38
CA GLU A 67 2.74 4.37 -8.10
C GLU A 67 3.87 4.01 -7.13
N GLN A 68 4.03 4.77 -6.03
CA GLN A 68 5.06 4.49 -5.03
C GLN A 68 4.82 3.17 -4.29
N ASN A 69 3.55 2.79 -4.07
CA ASN A 69 3.19 1.54 -3.40
C ASN A 69 3.14 0.32 -4.32
N ARG A 70 3.13 0.53 -5.64
CA ARG A 70 3.01 -0.55 -6.63
C ARG A 70 4.06 -1.67 -6.45
N PRO A 71 5.34 -1.39 -6.14
CA PRO A 71 6.31 -2.44 -5.84
C PRO A 71 6.00 -3.26 -4.58
N VAL A 72 5.39 -2.62 -3.58
CA VAL A 72 4.97 -3.29 -2.34
C VAL A 72 3.78 -4.19 -2.62
N GLU A 73 2.75 -3.67 -3.31
CA GLU A 73 1.57 -4.43 -3.73
C GLU A 73 1.95 -5.66 -4.57
N ALA A 74 2.88 -5.50 -5.51
CA ALA A 74 3.37 -6.60 -6.34
C ALA A 74 4.07 -7.70 -5.52
N ARG A 75 4.89 -7.34 -4.54
CA ARG A 75 5.54 -8.33 -3.65
C ARG A 75 4.52 -9.05 -2.78
N GLU A 76 3.53 -8.32 -2.26
CA GLU A 76 2.46 -8.91 -1.44
C GLU A 76 1.54 -9.80 -2.28
N HIS A 77 1.26 -9.44 -3.52
CA HIS A 77 0.55 -10.29 -4.49
C HIS A 77 1.23 -11.65 -4.67
N VAL A 78 2.53 -11.61 -4.93
CA VAL A 78 3.33 -12.83 -5.10
C VAL A 78 3.38 -13.63 -3.81
N ARG A 79 3.57 -12.95 -2.66
CA ARG A 79 3.56 -13.61 -1.35
C ARG A 79 2.24 -14.34 -1.13
N ARG A 80 1.12 -13.66 -1.37
CA ARG A 80 -0.22 -14.20 -1.17
C ARG A 80 -0.49 -15.40 -2.07
N PHE A 81 -0.08 -15.33 -3.34
CA PHE A 81 -0.17 -16.48 -4.25
C PHE A 81 0.58 -17.69 -3.67
N HIS A 82 1.83 -17.50 -3.23
CA HIS A 82 2.65 -18.60 -2.70
C HIS A 82 2.07 -19.19 -1.41
N GLU A 83 1.59 -18.35 -0.50
CA GLU A 83 0.91 -18.79 0.72
C GLU A 83 -0.30 -19.68 0.42
N LEU A 84 -1.17 -19.23 -0.50
CA LEU A 84 -2.36 -19.99 -0.90
C LEU A 84 -1.99 -21.28 -1.65
N PHE A 85 -1.01 -21.22 -2.56
CA PHE A 85 -0.67 -22.35 -3.41
C PHE A 85 0.07 -23.46 -2.68
N PHE A 86 0.97 -23.11 -1.75
CA PHE A 86 1.86 -24.06 -1.07
C PHE A 86 1.46 -24.40 0.37
N THR A 87 0.46 -23.75 0.95
CA THR A 87 -0.07 -24.16 2.25
C THR A 87 -1.08 -25.27 2.07
N LEU A 88 -0.79 -26.46 2.61
CA LEU A 88 -1.66 -27.63 2.50
C LEU A 88 -2.00 -28.16 3.88
N SER A 89 -3.29 -28.25 4.16
CA SER A 89 -3.82 -28.97 5.31
C SER A 89 -4.25 -30.37 4.88
N PRO A 90 -4.27 -31.39 5.76
CA PRO A 90 -4.76 -32.73 5.45
C PRO A 90 -6.30 -32.78 5.32
N ASP A 91 -6.89 -31.78 4.66
CA ASP A 91 -8.32 -31.64 4.41
C ASP A 91 -8.53 -31.24 2.94
N LYS A 92 -9.34 -32.03 2.22
CA LYS A 92 -9.55 -31.84 0.79
C LYS A 92 -10.20 -30.48 0.48
N SER A 93 -11.21 -30.09 1.24
CA SER A 93 -11.96 -28.85 1.00
C SER A 93 -11.10 -27.61 1.22
N ALA A 94 -10.24 -27.64 2.24
CA ALA A 94 -9.28 -26.58 2.52
C ALA A 94 -8.24 -26.44 1.40
N ILE A 95 -7.69 -27.56 0.91
CA ILE A 95 -6.74 -27.55 -0.22
C ILE A 95 -7.42 -26.94 -1.46
N GLU A 96 -8.59 -27.44 -1.85
CA GLU A 96 -9.30 -26.96 -3.05
C GLU A 96 -9.64 -25.47 -2.94
N GLY A 97 -10.09 -25.01 -1.77
CA GLY A 97 -10.41 -23.60 -1.53
C GLY A 97 -9.18 -22.68 -1.61
N TYR A 98 -8.02 -23.12 -1.10
CA TYR A 98 -6.78 -22.34 -1.23
C TYR A 98 -6.27 -22.29 -2.67
N ILE A 99 -6.29 -23.43 -3.37
CA ILE A 99 -5.91 -23.49 -4.78
C ILE A 99 -6.82 -22.60 -5.62
N GLN A 100 -8.14 -22.65 -5.43
CA GLN A 100 -9.08 -21.78 -6.15
C GLN A 100 -8.74 -20.29 -5.97
N ARG A 101 -8.42 -19.87 -4.74
CA ARG A 101 -8.01 -18.49 -4.46
C ARG A 101 -6.66 -18.13 -5.08
N ALA A 102 -5.71 -19.07 -5.11
CA ALA A 102 -4.43 -18.88 -5.81
C ALA A 102 -4.63 -18.69 -7.32
N MET A 103 -5.61 -19.36 -7.91
CA MET A 103 -5.93 -19.22 -9.35
C MET A 103 -6.49 -17.84 -9.71
N PHE A 104 -7.05 -17.08 -8.77
CA PHE A 104 -7.42 -15.66 -9.04
C PHE A 104 -6.20 -14.74 -9.18
N LEU A 105 -5.03 -15.18 -8.73
CA LEU A 105 -3.80 -14.38 -8.68
C LEU A 105 -2.78 -14.79 -9.75
N SER A 106 -3.08 -15.82 -10.54
CA SER A 106 -2.13 -16.46 -11.47
C SER A 106 -2.80 -16.88 -12.76
N ASP A 107 -1.98 -17.22 -13.76
CA ASP A 107 -2.45 -17.73 -15.05
C ASP A 107 -2.53 -19.27 -15.10
N ARG A 108 -2.77 -19.77 -16.31
CA ARG A 108 -2.81 -21.21 -16.59
C ARG A 108 -1.53 -21.98 -16.22
N SER A 109 -0.38 -21.32 -16.09
CA SER A 109 0.89 -22.02 -15.78
C SER A 109 0.90 -22.53 -14.34
N ALA A 110 0.33 -21.78 -13.39
CA ALA A 110 0.12 -22.26 -12.02
C ALA A 110 -0.88 -23.41 -11.97
N TYR A 111 -1.96 -23.33 -12.76
CA TYR A 111 -2.94 -24.41 -12.87
C TYR A 111 -2.34 -25.69 -13.44
N ALA A 112 -1.48 -25.58 -14.47
CA ALA A 112 -0.78 -26.73 -15.02
C ALA A 112 0.08 -27.41 -13.96
N HIS A 113 0.83 -26.64 -13.16
CA HIS A 113 1.63 -27.21 -12.06
C HIS A 113 0.78 -27.90 -10.99
N TYR A 114 -0.36 -27.30 -10.62
CA TYR A 114 -1.33 -27.93 -9.72
C TYR A 114 -1.83 -29.27 -10.29
N ARG A 115 -2.21 -29.30 -11.57
CA ARG A 115 -2.68 -30.51 -12.24
C ARG A 115 -1.62 -31.59 -12.26
N ASP A 116 -0.37 -31.26 -12.59
CA ASP A 116 0.73 -32.22 -12.60
C ASP A 116 0.94 -32.85 -11.21
N LEU A 117 0.87 -32.05 -10.14
CA LEU A 117 0.95 -32.55 -8.76
C LEU A 117 -0.25 -33.43 -8.38
N ALA A 118 -1.45 -33.07 -8.85
CA ALA A 118 -2.66 -33.85 -8.63
C ALA A 118 -2.60 -35.21 -9.35
N GLU A 119 -2.13 -35.25 -10.61
CA GLU A 119 -1.92 -36.46 -11.39
C GLU A 119 -0.87 -37.38 -10.76
N GLN A 120 0.19 -36.80 -10.18
CA GLN A 120 1.18 -37.53 -9.39
C GLN A 120 0.65 -38.00 -8.02
N GLY A 121 -0.61 -37.71 -7.67
CA GLY A 121 -1.23 -38.09 -6.41
C GLY A 121 -0.67 -37.38 -5.18
N TYR A 122 -0.04 -36.21 -5.35
CA TYR A 122 0.61 -35.47 -4.26
C TYR A 122 -0.38 -35.10 -3.14
N TYR A 123 -1.50 -34.47 -3.50
CA TYR A 123 -2.52 -34.05 -2.53
C TYR A 123 -3.18 -35.24 -1.81
N ASN A 124 -3.39 -36.34 -2.52
CA ASN A 124 -3.92 -37.57 -1.92
C ASN A 124 -2.96 -38.12 -0.85
N ARG A 125 -1.64 -38.11 -1.10
CA ARG A 125 -0.64 -38.49 -0.10
C ARG A 125 -0.64 -37.55 1.09
N VAL A 126 -0.77 -36.24 0.88
CA VAL A 126 -0.86 -35.25 1.98
C VAL A 126 -2.03 -35.56 2.90
N ILE A 127 -3.21 -35.85 2.34
CA ILE A 127 -4.41 -36.19 3.11
C ILE A 127 -4.26 -37.55 3.78
N SER A 128 -3.94 -38.61 3.03
CA SER A 128 -3.87 -39.98 3.58
C SER A 128 -2.74 -40.16 4.60
N GLY A 129 -1.65 -39.40 4.44
CA GLY A 129 -0.51 -39.39 5.36
C GLY A 129 -0.67 -38.43 6.54
N ASN A 130 -1.83 -37.78 6.68
CA ASN A 130 -2.10 -36.75 7.70
C ASN A 130 -0.95 -35.71 7.78
N MET A 131 -0.44 -35.30 6.63
CA MET A 131 0.67 -34.37 6.52
C MET A 131 0.13 -32.94 6.39
N SER A 132 0.83 -31.98 6.97
CA SER A 132 0.59 -30.56 6.71
C SER A 132 1.81 -29.91 6.09
N GLN A 133 1.60 -29.01 5.15
CA GLN A 133 2.65 -28.24 4.50
C GLN A 133 2.43 -26.76 4.80
N ARG A 134 3.49 -26.09 5.26
CA ARG A 134 3.51 -24.64 5.42
C ARG A 134 4.64 -24.05 4.60
N ILE A 135 4.43 -22.84 4.11
CA ILE A 135 5.44 -22.06 3.41
C ILE A 135 5.83 -20.84 4.25
N GLY A 136 7.13 -20.62 4.39
CA GLY A 136 7.72 -19.37 4.89
C GLY A 136 8.43 -18.66 3.75
N ILE A 137 8.05 -17.42 3.46
CA ILE A 137 8.59 -16.66 2.33
C ILE A 137 9.72 -15.78 2.86
N ASP A 138 10.95 -16.09 2.46
CA ASP A 138 12.15 -15.38 2.91
C ASP A 138 12.26 -14.03 2.20
N SER A 139 12.14 -14.02 0.87
CA SER A 139 12.17 -12.79 0.09
C SER A 139 11.48 -12.92 -1.28
N VAL A 140 10.97 -11.79 -1.77
CA VAL A 140 10.41 -11.66 -3.13
C VAL A 140 11.17 -10.55 -3.84
N LYS A 141 11.91 -10.91 -4.88
CA LYS A 141 12.59 -9.95 -5.76
C LYS A 141 11.73 -9.75 -7.00
N CYS A 142 11.33 -8.50 -7.25
CA CYS A 142 10.62 -8.11 -8.45
C CYS A 142 11.43 -7.02 -9.17
N ASP A 143 11.70 -7.21 -10.45
CA ASP A 143 12.31 -6.19 -11.30
C ASP A 143 11.22 -5.32 -11.96
N PHE A 144 11.16 -4.05 -11.57
CA PHE A 144 10.20 -3.08 -12.10
C PHE A 144 10.74 -2.28 -13.28
N ASN A 145 11.99 -2.50 -13.69
CA ASN A 145 12.61 -1.75 -14.79
C ASN A 145 12.14 -2.24 -16.18
N THR A 146 11.76 -3.51 -16.28
CA THR A 146 11.33 -4.14 -17.55
C THR A 146 9.96 -4.78 -17.37
N TYR A 147 9.01 -4.44 -18.24
CA TYR A 147 7.69 -5.05 -18.29
C TYR A 147 7.63 -6.17 -19.35
N PRO A 148 7.00 -7.34 -19.08
CA PRO A 148 6.37 -7.76 -17.83
C PRO A 148 7.39 -7.97 -16.70
N TYR A 149 7.00 -7.65 -15.46
CA TYR A 149 7.93 -7.57 -14.32
C TYR A 149 8.45 -8.95 -13.93
N GLU A 150 9.76 -9.17 -13.98
CA GLU A 150 10.34 -10.45 -13.60
C GLU A 150 10.32 -10.64 -12.09
N VAL A 151 9.93 -11.84 -11.64
CA VAL A 151 9.83 -12.16 -10.23
C VAL A 151 10.60 -13.43 -9.90
N VAL A 152 11.35 -13.37 -8.81
CA VAL A 152 12.00 -14.51 -8.17
C VAL A 152 11.57 -14.55 -6.70
N THR A 153 11.04 -15.68 -6.26
CA THR A 153 10.65 -15.89 -4.86
C THR A 153 11.55 -16.94 -4.23
N TYR A 154 12.07 -16.60 -3.05
CA TYR A 154 12.84 -17.50 -2.20
C TYR A 154 11.99 -17.83 -0.98
N ALA A 155 11.77 -19.11 -0.75
CA ALA A 155 10.92 -19.59 0.33
C ALA A 155 11.44 -20.91 0.89
N ARG A 156 10.89 -21.29 2.05
CA ARG A 156 11.11 -22.57 2.70
C ARG A 156 9.78 -23.26 2.90
N LEU A 157 9.73 -24.55 2.62
CA LEU A 157 8.58 -25.39 2.91
C LEU A 157 8.87 -26.23 4.14
N SER A 158 7.93 -26.30 5.06
CA SER A 158 7.95 -27.21 6.19
C SER A 158 6.83 -28.23 6.00
N ILE A 159 7.21 -29.48 5.74
CA ILE A 159 6.30 -30.62 5.66
C ILE A 159 6.31 -31.31 7.01
N ILE A 160 5.20 -31.19 7.72
CA ILE A 160 5.01 -31.70 9.07
C ILE A 160 4.20 -32.99 8.98
N ARG A 161 4.82 -34.07 9.44
CA ARG A 161 4.19 -35.38 9.64
C ARG A 161 3.99 -35.60 11.13
N GLU A 162 3.38 -36.73 11.48
CA GLU A 162 3.12 -37.07 12.89
C GLU A 162 4.40 -37.10 13.75
N LYS A 163 5.50 -37.64 13.21
CA LYS A 163 6.76 -37.85 13.94
C LYS A 163 7.95 -37.04 13.43
N SER A 164 7.85 -36.42 12.25
CA SER A 164 8.99 -35.73 11.63
C SER A 164 8.59 -34.45 10.93
N VAL A 165 9.53 -33.52 10.87
CA VAL A 165 9.45 -32.29 10.09
C VAL A 165 10.54 -32.33 9.03
N THR A 166 10.15 -32.18 7.78
CA THR A 166 11.06 -32.03 6.64
C THR A 166 11.02 -30.60 6.15
N GLU A 167 12.18 -29.94 6.15
CA GLU A 167 12.33 -28.61 5.56
C GLU A 167 12.90 -28.69 4.15
N ARG A 168 12.32 -27.93 3.23
CA ARG A 168 12.74 -27.85 1.83
C ARG A 168 13.02 -26.41 1.44
N SER A 169 14.02 -26.20 0.60
CA SER A 169 14.24 -24.93 -0.07
C SER A 169 13.35 -24.89 -1.31
N LEU A 170 12.65 -23.77 -1.50
CA LEU A 170 11.80 -23.51 -2.65
C LEU A 170 12.27 -22.22 -3.32
N VAL A 171 12.61 -22.31 -4.60
CA VAL A 171 12.84 -21.14 -5.45
C VAL A 171 11.91 -21.20 -6.63
N THR A 172 11.12 -20.16 -6.83
CA THR A 172 10.20 -20.05 -7.96
C THR A 172 10.54 -18.84 -8.80
N ARG A 173 10.16 -18.91 -10.08
CA ARG A 173 10.23 -17.79 -11.03
C ARG A 173 8.90 -17.60 -11.71
N GLY A 174 8.62 -16.36 -12.08
CA GLY A 174 7.46 -15.99 -12.88
C GLY A 174 7.58 -14.56 -13.39
N ARG A 175 6.51 -14.08 -13.99
CA ARG A 175 6.37 -12.71 -14.49
C ARG A 175 5.07 -12.11 -13.96
N LEU A 176 5.07 -10.86 -13.52
CA LEU A 176 3.85 -10.16 -13.11
C LEU A 176 3.36 -9.26 -14.24
N LEU A 177 2.08 -9.41 -14.55
CA LEU A 177 1.36 -8.54 -15.47
C LEU A 177 0.32 -7.74 -14.69
N ASN A 178 0.05 -6.53 -15.15
CA ASN A 178 -1.05 -5.73 -14.62
C ASN A 178 -2.38 -6.34 -15.06
N SER A 179 -3.34 -6.38 -14.16
CA SER A 179 -4.71 -6.82 -14.42
C SER A 179 -5.72 -5.87 -13.77
N THR A 180 -6.98 -6.02 -14.15
CA THR A 180 -8.08 -5.30 -13.50
C THR A 180 -8.19 -5.73 -12.04
N ARG A 181 -8.31 -4.74 -11.14
CA ARG A 181 -8.55 -4.99 -9.72
C ARG A 181 -9.96 -5.55 -9.52
N SER A 182 -10.09 -6.49 -8.60
CA SER A 182 -11.38 -7.08 -8.17
C SER A 182 -11.30 -7.45 -6.70
N ASP A 183 -12.42 -7.82 -6.08
CA ASP A 183 -12.45 -8.25 -4.67
C ASP A 183 -11.52 -9.46 -4.42
N ASN A 184 -11.37 -10.34 -5.41
CA ASN A 184 -10.49 -11.50 -5.33
C ASN A 184 -9.03 -11.20 -5.71
N ASN A 185 -8.78 -10.09 -6.42
CA ASN A 185 -7.45 -9.63 -6.83
C ASN A 185 -7.33 -8.11 -6.62
N PRO A 186 -7.22 -7.66 -5.37
CA PRO A 186 -7.21 -6.23 -5.04
C PRO A 186 -5.94 -5.52 -5.53
N HIS A 187 -4.84 -6.27 -5.69
CA HIS A 187 -3.57 -5.72 -6.15
C HIS A 187 -3.58 -5.43 -7.66
N GLY A 188 -4.41 -6.14 -8.44
CA GLY A 188 -4.48 -5.96 -9.89
C GLY A 188 -3.21 -6.45 -10.58
N PHE A 189 -2.70 -7.61 -10.17
CA PHE A 189 -1.63 -8.32 -10.84
C PHE A 189 -2.03 -9.75 -11.19
N ILE A 190 -1.40 -10.33 -12.21
CA ILE A 190 -1.47 -11.76 -12.51
C ILE A 190 -0.05 -12.30 -12.61
N LEU A 191 0.21 -13.39 -11.90
CA LEU A 191 1.46 -14.13 -12.01
C LEU A 191 1.39 -15.10 -13.18
N GLU A 192 2.22 -14.85 -14.19
CA GLU A 192 2.36 -15.67 -15.40
C GLU A 192 3.67 -16.45 -15.43
N ALA A 193 3.69 -17.49 -16.27
CA ALA A 193 4.87 -18.32 -16.53
C ALA A 193 5.54 -18.82 -15.23
N PHE A 194 4.69 -19.16 -14.26
CA PHE A 194 5.08 -19.73 -12.99
C PHE A 194 5.83 -21.05 -13.20
N ARG A 195 7.00 -21.15 -12.57
CA ARG A 195 7.80 -22.37 -12.57
C ARG A 195 8.59 -22.50 -11.28
N VAL A 196 8.72 -23.73 -10.80
CA VAL A 196 9.59 -24.08 -9.68
C VAL A 196 10.99 -24.37 -10.23
N VAL A 197 11.97 -23.59 -9.79
CA VAL A 197 13.38 -23.73 -10.19
C VAL A 197 14.12 -24.64 -9.22
N GLU A 198 13.82 -24.54 -7.93
CA GLU A 198 14.43 -25.36 -6.89
C GLU A 198 13.34 -25.86 -5.95
N ASN A 199 13.38 -27.14 -5.62
CA ASN A 199 12.58 -27.76 -4.58
C ASN A 199 13.37 -28.92 -3.97
N ARG A 200 14.30 -28.62 -3.05
CA ARG A 200 15.23 -29.61 -2.46
C ARG A 200 15.06 -29.74 -0.95
N ASP A 201 15.27 -30.92 -0.41
CA ASP A 201 15.33 -31.13 1.04
C ASP A 201 16.58 -30.46 1.63
N ILE A 202 16.40 -29.73 2.74
CA ILE A 202 17.47 -29.07 3.50
C ILE A 202 17.81 -29.92 4.72
N ARG A 203 16.78 -30.27 5.50
CA ARG A 203 16.94 -31.04 6.74
C ARG A 203 15.67 -31.79 7.10
N VAL A 204 15.85 -32.90 7.81
CA VAL A 204 14.77 -33.68 8.43
C VAL A 204 15.11 -33.84 9.90
N TYR A 205 14.14 -33.59 10.77
CA TYR A 205 14.29 -33.80 12.20
C TYR A 205 12.98 -34.33 12.80
N ASP A 206 13.10 -35.03 13.92
CA ASP A 206 11.94 -35.56 14.64
C ASP A 206 11.26 -34.44 15.44
N ARG A 207 9.94 -34.58 15.62
CA ARG A 207 9.12 -33.60 16.34
C ARG A 207 9.18 -33.78 17.85
#